data_AF-A0AAU3Q8I8-F1
#
_entry.id   AF-A0AAU3Q8I8-F1
#
_cell.length_a   1.000
_cell.length_b   1.000
_cell.length_c   1.000
_cell.angle_alpha   90.00
_cell.angle_beta   90.00
_cell.angle_gamma   90.00
#
_symmetry.space_group_name_H-M   'P 1'
#
loop_
_entity.id
_entity.type
_entity.pdbx_description
1 polymer ?
#
loop_
_entity_poly.entity_id
_entity_poly.type
_entity_poly.pdbx_seq_one_letter_code
_entity_poly.pdbx_strand_id
1 'polypeptide(L)'
;MDAGSIDTDIVASEQFWVAAARVTDLVAMRALAEQADRRGLYRTAAQLWKGAASYGDIFAAASLIRVLDRVGNRDRRCFEWIVEHAALDTANGTAELLKALREVDAVEQIEVVAPRATEVPLADSKGAAALVVALRMVGANQPLGRVVLRAATLDPPYGVSHIAWLVGAMREIGTEEHIGRFAQRAAIGAPLDSASGAAHLLSLLRQIGASESADLFARRAATESPAESVYGAAELLKALSVADAADQLELFACRTSNEAALTVADGTAQLIRTLHEVGATTHAHALARRAAWDTEFDSTYGTAQLVNAMEQVGAGEYIGELARRAATQAPLDNAIGSADLLGALWRTGAHALAQVFAGRAATNAPLANDFHVSRLMQALRLVGATGQIDILTNRVPPTWRTDLFPSSVEVSPPSRYGRTPEGGQSAPWGWQDLE
;
A
#
# COMPACT_ATOMS: atom_id res chain seq x y z
N MET A 1 -7.73 36.57 -0.19
CA MET A 1 -6.49 36.77 -0.98
C MET A 1 -6.18 35.42 -1.58
N ASP A 2 -6.57 35.27 -2.84
CA ASP A 2 -6.64 34.01 -3.55
C ASP A 2 -5.26 33.38 -3.74
N ALA A 3 -5.13 32.13 -3.29
CA ALA A 3 -4.13 31.21 -3.78
C ALA A 3 -4.55 30.77 -5.18
N GLY A 4 -4.08 31.51 -6.18
CA GLY A 4 -4.29 31.18 -7.59
C GLY A 4 -3.74 29.80 -7.89
N SER A 5 -4.65 28.89 -8.26
CA SER A 5 -4.38 27.70 -9.05
C SER A 5 -3.37 28.02 -10.15
N ILE A 6 -2.14 27.50 -10.04
CA ILE A 6 -1.16 27.56 -11.12
C ILE A 6 -1.68 26.62 -12.21
N ASP A 7 -2.26 27.25 -13.22
CA ASP A 7 -2.67 26.65 -14.48
C ASP A 7 -1.48 25.87 -15.06
N THR A 8 -1.55 24.54 -15.09
CA THR A 8 -0.47 23.65 -15.52
C THR A 8 -0.39 23.51 -17.04
N ASP A 9 -1.19 24.29 -17.77
CA ASP A 9 -1.27 24.31 -19.24
C ASP A 9 -0.74 25.61 -19.87
N ILE A 10 0.27 26.25 -19.26
CA ILE A 10 1.08 27.22 -20.02
C ILE A 10 1.91 26.43 -21.04
N VAL A 11 1.47 26.47 -22.30
CA VAL A 11 2.23 25.96 -23.45
C VAL A 11 3.49 26.80 -23.56
N ALA A 12 4.60 26.32 -23.00
CA ALA A 12 5.89 26.98 -23.07
C ALA A 12 6.30 27.19 -24.54
N SER A 13 6.79 28.40 -24.86
CA SER A 13 7.09 28.81 -26.24
C SER A 13 8.24 28.03 -26.86
N GLU A 14 8.33 28.00 -28.19
CA GLU A 14 9.43 27.33 -28.91
C GLU A 14 10.82 27.84 -28.50
N GLN A 15 10.97 29.16 -28.35
CA GLN A 15 12.21 29.79 -27.90
C GLN A 15 12.61 29.31 -26.51
N PHE A 16 11.63 29.00 -25.66
CA PHE A 16 11.88 28.39 -24.35
C PHE A 16 12.47 26.98 -24.50
N TRP A 17 11.92 26.11 -25.36
CA TRP A 17 12.44 24.74 -25.51
C TRP A 17 13.81 24.68 -26.20
N VAL A 18 14.07 25.59 -27.14
CA VAL A 18 15.40 25.75 -27.75
C VAL A 18 16.44 26.25 -26.74
N ALA A 19 16.05 27.18 -25.86
CA ALA A 19 16.92 27.64 -24.77
C ALA A 19 17.09 26.57 -23.68
N ALA A 20 16.01 25.85 -23.34
CA ALA A 20 15.99 24.78 -22.37
C ALA A 20 16.97 23.67 -22.74
N ALA A 21 17.06 23.29 -24.02
CA ALA A 21 17.99 22.28 -24.52
C ALA A 21 19.48 22.59 -24.25
N ARG A 22 19.82 23.84 -23.90
CA ARG A 22 21.20 24.29 -23.62
C ARG A 22 21.49 24.48 -22.13
N VAL A 23 20.53 24.18 -21.27
CA VAL A 23 20.71 24.29 -19.81
C VAL A 23 21.77 23.29 -19.36
N THR A 24 22.70 23.72 -18.52
CA THR A 24 23.81 22.90 -17.98
C THR A 24 23.56 22.41 -16.55
N ASP A 25 22.50 22.89 -15.90
CA ASP A 25 22.12 22.49 -14.54
C ASP A 25 21.40 21.13 -14.55
N LEU A 26 21.89 20.18 -13.76
CA LEU A 26 21.41 18.79 -13.77
C LEU A 26 19.95 18.67 -13.31
N VAL A 27 19.53 19.42 -12.29
CA VAL A 27 18.16 19.37 -11.76
C VAL A 27 17.18 19.91 -12.79
N ALA A 28 17.53 21.05 -13.40
CA ALA A 28 16.75 21.66 -14.47
C ALA A 28 16.70 20.78 -15.72
N MET A 29 17.80 20.14 -16.12
CA MET A 29 17.81 19.18 -17.23
C MET A 29 16.79 18.06 -17.02
N ARG A 30 16.77 17.42 -15.84
CA ARG A 30 15.82 16.33 -15.54
C ARG A 30 14.37 16.79 -15.60
N ALA A 31 14.06 17.89 -14.92
CA ALA A 31 12.71 18.43 -14.89
C ALA A 31 12.23 18.81 -16.30
N LEU A 32 13.07 19.49 -17.10
CA LEU A 32 12.73 19.90 -18.46
C LEU A 32 12.62 18.70 -19.41
N ALA A 33 13.47 17.69 -19.27
CA ALA A 33 13.43 16.49 -20.09
C ALA A 33 12.14 15.67 -19.85
N GLU A 34 11.72 15.50 -18.59
CA GLU A 34 10.43 14.85 -18.28
C GLU A 34 9.25 15.62 -18.87
N GLN A 35 9.27 16.95 -18.75
CA GLN A 35 8.20 17.79 -19.26
C GLN A 35 8.15 17.78 -20.80
N ALA A 36 9.30 17.69 -21.47
CA ALA A 36 9.41 17.51 -22.90
C ALA A 36 8.90 16.12 -23.34
N ASP A 37 9.26 15.05 -22.62
CA ASP A 37 8.83 13.68 -22.93
C ASP A 37 7.31 13.51 -22.79
N ARG A 38 6.72 14.02 -21.69
CA ARG A 38 5.25 14.03 -21.47
C ARG A 38 4.49 14.78 -22.57
N ARG A 39 5.11 15.80 -23.16
CA ARG A 39 4.54 16.60 -24.26
C ARG A 39 4.78 16.00 -25.65
N GLY A 40 5.49 14.87 -25.74
CA GLY A 40 5.83 14.23 -27.00
C GLY A 40 6.98 14.90 -27.76
N LEU A 41 7.72 15.81 -27.12
CA LEU A 41 8.89 16.50 -27.69
C LEU A 41 10.14 15.60 -27.60
N TYR A 42 10.09 14.42 -28.21
CA TYR A 42 11.07 13.35 -27.96
C TYR A 42 12.51 13.72 -28.31
N ARG A 43 12.74 14.57 -29.33
CA ARG A 43 14.10 15.03 -29.67
C ARG A 43 14.69 15.92 -28.57
N THR A 44 13.94 16.92 -28.12
CA THR A 44 14.35 17.83 -27.04
C THR A 44 14.53 17.07 -25.74
N ALA A 45 13.63 16.12 -25.44
CA ALA A 45 13.78 15.22 -24.31
C ALA A 45 15.09 14.41 -24.41
N ALA A 46 15.38 13.81 -25.57
CA ALA A 46 16.59 13.03 -25.79
C ALA A 46 17.88 13.87 -25.66
N GLN A 47 17.91 15.13 -26.14
CA GLN A 47 19.05 16.03 -25.95
C GLN A 47 19.30 16.32 -24.47
N LEU A 48 18.25 16.66 -23.73
CA LEU A 48 18.35 16.94 -22.30
C LEU A 48 18.74 15.70 -21.49
N TRP A 49 18.19 14.54 -21.83
CA TRP A 49 18.58 13.27 -21.21
C TRP A 49 20.02 12.88 -21.53
N LYS A 50 20.47 13.10 -22.77
CA LYS A 50 21.87 12.87 -23.16
C LYS A 50 22.82 13.80 -22.40
N GLY A 51 22.47 15.08 -22.27
CA GLY A 51 23.20 16.05 -21.45
C GLY A 51 23.32 15.62 -19.99
N ALA A 52 22.21 15.24 -19.36
CA ALA A 52 22.23 14.76 -17.97
C ALA A 52 23.00 13.44 -17.81
N ALA A 53 22.87 12.50 -18.76
CA ALA A 53 23.62 11.25 -18.76
C ALA A 53 25.13 11.48 -18.91
N SER A 54 25.57 12.48 -19.69
CA SER A 54 26.99 12.84 -19.76
C SER A 54 27.58 13.39 -18.44
N TYR A 55 26.74 13.86 -17.52
CA TYR A 55 27.14 14.21 -16.15
C TYR A 55 27.08 13.02 -15.16
N GLY A 56 26.77 11.81 -15.64
CA GLY A 56 26.69 10.62 -14.80
C GLY A 56 25.28 10.19 -14.40
N ASP A 57 24.22 10.94 -14.75
CA ASP A 57 22.87 10.66 -14.22
C ASP A 57 22.28 9.37 -14.81
N ILE A 58 22.11 8.38 -13.93
CA ILE A 58 21.66 7.05 -14.29
C ILE A 58 20.17 6.97 -14.68
N PHE A 59 19.33 7.85 -14.12
CA PHE A 59 17.91 7.90 -14.47
C PHE A 59 17.72 8.54 -15.85
N ALA A 60 18.55 9.53 -16.19
CA ALA A 60 18.63 10.12 -17.51
C ALA A 60 19.11 9.10 -18.54
N ALA A 61 20.13 8.29 -18.21
CA ALA A 61 20.60 7.19 -19.05
C ALA A 61 19.47 6.17 -19.37
N ALA A 62 18.73 5.72 -18.34
CA ALA A 62 17.60 4.82 -18.53
C ALA A 62 16.47 5.45 -19.36
N SER A 63 16.16 6.72 -19.11
CA SER A 63 15.12 7.46 -19.85
C SER A 63 15.49 7.69 -21.31
N LEU A 64 16.77 7.94 -21.59
CA LEU A 64 17.29 8.09 -22.95
C LEU A 64 17.12 6.79 -23.76
N ILE A 65 17.41 5.63 -23.16
CA ILE A 65 17.18 4.32 -23.82
C ILE A 65 15.71 4.16 -24.24
N ARG A 66 14.77 4.47 -23.34
CA ARG A 66 13.33 4.37 -23.62
C ARG A 66 12.87 5.32 -24.71
N VAL A 67 13.40 6.55 -24.73
CA VAL A 67 13.10 7.51 -25.80
C VAL A 67 13.66 7.04 -27.14
N LEU A 68 14.89 6.50 -27.16
CA LEU A 68 15.52 5.96 -28.37
C LEU A 68 14.75 4.77 -28.94
N ASP A 69 14.31 3.83 -28.11
CA ASP A 69 13.50 2.69 -28.56
C ASP A 69 12.13 3.14 -29.09
N ARG A 70 11.50 4.13 -28.45
CA ARG A 70 10.21 4.69 -28.91
C ARG A 70 10.32 5.29 -30.31
N VAL A 71 11.44 5.95 -30.63
CA VAL A 71 11.70 6.46 -32.00
C VAL A 71 12.29 5.41 -32.95
N GLY A 72 12.48 4.17 -32.47
CA GLY A 72 12.97 3.04 -33.24
C GLY A 72 14.48 3.04 -33.47
N ASN A 73 15.24 3.82 -32.70
CA ASN A 73 16.70 3.80 -32.76
C ASN A 73 17.24 2.67 -31.85
N ARG A 74 17.76 1.61 -32.49
CA ARG A 74 18.40 0.46 -31.84
C ARG A 74 19.89 0.37 -32.16
N ASP A 75 20.52 1.49 -32.49
CA ASP A 75 21.97 1.51 -32.73
C ASP A 75 22.72 1.18 -31.43
N ARG A 76 23.44 0.05 -31.48
CA ARG A 76 24.26 -0.48 -30.39
C ARG A 76 25.22 0.57 -29.81
N ARG A 77 25.81 1.42 -30.66
CA ARG A 77 26.78 2.45 -30.24
C ARG A 77 26.16 3.49 -29.30
N CYS A 78 24.87 3.76 -29.45
CA CYS A 78 24.15 4.66 -28.56
C CYS A 78 24.05 4.07 -27.17
N PHE A 79 23.69 2.79 -27.06
CA PHE A 79 23.55 2.11 -25.78
C PHE A 79 24.91 1.88 -25.10
N GLU A 80 25.98 1.60 -25.87
CA GLU A 80 27.35 1.56 -25.35
C GLU A 80 27.74 2.90 -24.71
N TRP A 81 27.56 4.01 -25.45
CA TRP A 81 27.85 5.34 -24.92
C TRP A 81 27.06 5.63 -23.65
N ILE A 82 25.77 5.27 -23.61
CA ILE A 82 24.91 5.48 -22.43
C ILE A 82 25.44 4.69 -21.23
N VAL A 83 25.84 3.43 -21.41
CA VAL A 83 26.37 2.59 -20.33
C VAL A 83 27.73 3.05 -19.82
N GLU A 84 28.57 3.61 -20.71
CA GLU A 84 29.86 4.19 -20.33
C GLU A 84 29.70 5.44 -19.46
N HIS A 85 28.68 6.26 -19.74
CA HIS A 85 28.47 7.53 -19.05
C HIS A 85 27.52 7.42 -17.84
N ALA A 86 26.79 6.31 -17.68
CA ALA A 86 25.95 6.09 -16.50
C ALA A 86 26.78 5.79 -15.25
N ALA A 87 26.66 6.62 -14.21
CA ALA A 87 27.24 6.35 -12.90
C ALA A 87 26.34 5.38 -12.12
N LEU A 88 26.83 4.17 -11.82
CA LEU A 88 26.11 3.17 -11.02
C LEU A 88 26.24 3.47 -9.52
N ASP A 89 25.74 4.63 -9.10
CA ASP A 89 25.85 5.16 -7.74
C ASP A 89 24.72 4.71 -6.80
N THR A 90 23.59 4.30 -7.37
CA THR A 90 22.38 3.93 -6.64
C THR A 90 21.82 2.60 -7.13
N ALA A 91 21.38 1.75 -6.19
CA ALA A 91 20.77 0.47 -6.50
C ALA A 91 19.47 0.64 -7.32
N ASN A 92 18.65 1.63 -6.97
CA ASN A 92 17.41 1.92 -7.70
C ASN A 92 17.69 2.42 -9.13
N GLY A 93 18.64 3.33 -9.32
CA GLY A 93 19.04 3.79 -10.64
C GLY A 93 19.59 2.67 -11.51
N THR A 94 20.42 1.81 -10.92
CA THR A 94 20.98 0.63 -11.61
C THR A 94 19.90 -0.35 -12.01
N ALA A 95 18.89 -0.55 -11.15
CA ALA A 95 17.73 -1.37 -11.46
C ALA A 95 16.94 -0.81 -12.66
N GLU A 96 16.69 0.50 -12.69
CA GLU A 96 15.98 1.17 -13.79
C GLU A 96 16.76 1.09 -15.11
N LEU A 97 18.08 1.25 -15.07
CA LEU A 97 18.93 1.07 -16.26
C LEU A 97 18.86 -0.36 -16.80
N LEU A 98 18.97 -1.38 -15.94
CA LEU A 98 18.87 -2.79 -16.35
C LEU A 98 17.49 -3.13 -16.95
N LYS A 99 16.40 -2.58 -16.39
CA LYS A 99 15.05 -2.73 -16.96
C LYS A 99 14.95 -2.08 -18.34
N ALA A 100 15.44 -0.86 -18.50
CA ALA A 100 15.43 -0.17 -19.79
C ALA A 100 16.24 -0.92 -20.85
N LEU A 101 17.42 -1.45 -20.50
CA LEU A 101 18.22 -2.29 -21.40
C LEU A 101 17.49 -3.60 -21.76
N ARG A 102 16.74 -4.18 -20.83
CA ARG A 102 15.93 -5.39 -21.09
C ARG A 102 14.77 -5.13 -22.04
N GLU A 103 14.07 -3.99 -21.88
CA GLU A 103 12.96 -3.57 -22.74
C GLU A 103 13.38 -3.49 -24.21
N VAL A 104 14.63 -3.09 -24.47
CA VAL A 104 15.20 -2.94 -25.82
C VAL A 104 16.02 -4.15 -26.31
N ASP A 105 16.11 -5.20 -25.48
CA ASP A 105 16.90 -6.42 -25.71
C ASP A 105 18.40 -6.17 -25.95
N ALA A 106 18.97 -5.20 -25.21
CA ALA A 106 20.38 -4.83 -25.25
C ALA A 106 21.26 -5.80 -24.43
N VAL A 107 21.36 -7.06 -24.88
CA VAL A 107 22.01 -8.17 -24.15
C VAL A 107 23.47 -7.86 -23.80
N GLU A 108 24.25 -7.32 -24.73
CA GLU A 108 25.68 -7.03 -24.50
C GLU A 108 25.88 -5.95 -23.43
N GLN A 109 25.02 -4.93 -23.42
CA GLN A 109 25.04 -3.86 -22.43
C GLN A 109 24.62 -4.39 -21.05
N ILE A 110 23.65 -5.33 -21.01
CA ILE A 110 23.29 -6.05 -19.78
C ILE A 110 24.49 -6.84 -19.24
N GLU A 111 25.23 -7.54 -20.10
CA GLU A 111 26.43 -8.29 -19.71
C GLU A 111 27.54 -7.41 -19.14
N VAL A 112 27.58 -6.12 -19.51
CA VAL A 112 28.51 -5.13 -18.94
C VAL A 112 28.00 -4.54 -17.62
N VAL A 113 26.71 -4.17 -17.54
CA VAL A 113 26.14 -3.50 -16.36
C VAL A 113 25.91 -4.48 -15.21
N ALA A 114 25.44 -5.70 -15.49
CA ALA A 114 25.04 -6.64 -14.46
C ALA A 114 26.19 -7.05 -13.51
N PRO A 115 27.42 -7.33 -13.96
CA PRO A 115 28.55 -7.56 -13.05
C PRO A 115 28.89 -6.32 -12.21
N ARG A 116 28.84 -5.11 -12.79
CA ARG A 116 29.13 -3.87 -12.06
C ARG A 116 28.06 -3.57 -11.01
N ALA A 117 26.83 -4.05 -11.20
CA ALA A 117 25.76 -3.93 -10.23
C ALA A 117 26.10 -4.59 -8.87
N THR A 118 27.06 -5.54 -8.82
CA THR A 118 27.45 -6.20 -7.57
C THR A 118 28.18 -5.29 -6.61
N GLU A 119 28.73 -4.17 -7.07
CA GLU A 119 29.51 -3.23 -6.28
C GLU A 119 28.71 -1.99 -5.85
N VAL A 120 27.49 -1.83 -6.38
CA VAL A 120 26.65 -0.66 -6.12
C VAL A 120 26.31 -0.56 -4.62
N PRO A 121 26.28 0.67 -4.05
CA PRO A 121 25.80 0.90 -2.69
C PRO A 121 24.35 0.45 -2.53
N LEU A 122 24.11 -0.42 -1.55
CA LEU A 122 22.78 -0.87 -1.15
C LEU A 122 22.31 -0.02 0.05
N ALA A 123 22.09 1.28 -0.17
CA ALA A 123 21.79 2.22 0.90
C ALA A 123 20.37 2.06 1.47
N ASP A 124 19.40 1.74 0.61
CA ASP A 124 17.99 1.59 1.00
C ASP A 124 17.40 0.26 0.52
N SER A 125 16.40 -0.22 1.26
CA SER A 125 15.72 -1.49 0.98
C SER A 125 15.01 -1.53 -0.35
N LYS A 126 14.39 -0.43 -0.76
CA LYS A 126 13.59 -0.39 -1.99
C LYS A 126 14.50 -0.48 -3.20
N GLY A 127 15.61 0.25 -3.20
CA GLY A 127 16.65 0.20 -4.22
C GLY A 127 17.32 -1.16 -4.30
N ALA A 128 17.71 -1.75 -3.16
CA ALA A 128 18.25 -3.11 -3.13
C ALA A 128 17.26 -4.14 -3.67
N ALA A 129 15.97 -4.01 -3.31
CA ALA A 129 14.92 -4.88 -3.84
C ALA A 129 14.70 -4.72 -5.35
N ALA A 130 14.63 -3.48 -5.82
CA ALA A 130 14.50 -3.17 -7.24
C ALA A 130 15.66 -3.77 -8.05
N LEU A 131 16.89 -3.69 -7.53
CA LEU A 131 18.08 -4.17 -8.22
C LEU A 131 18.08 -5.69 -8.41
N VAL A 132 17.74 -6.45 -7.38
CA VAL A 132 17.63 -7.92 -7.48
C VAL A 132 16.50 -8.32 -8.42
N VAL A 133 15.35 -7.63 -8.38
CA VAL A 133 14.27 -7.88 -9.35
C VAL A 133 14.76 -7.63 -10.78
N ALA A 134 15.48 -6.52 -11.02
CA ALA A 134 16.03 -6.20 -12.32
C ALA A 134 17.07 -7.25 -12.77
N LEU A 135 17.99 -7.65 -11.90
CA LEU A 135 18.99 -8.71 -12.18
C LEU A 135 18.34 -10.06 -12.50
N ARG A 136 17.21 -10.38 -11.85
CA ARG A 136 16.41 -11.56 -12.16
C ARG A 136 15.75 -11.45 -13.54
N MET A 137 15.14 -10.30 -13.85
CA MET A 137 14.47 -10.06 -15.14
C MET A 137 15.43 -10.19 -16.34
N VAL A 138 16.70 -9.86 -16.14
CA VAL A 138 17.75 -10.00 -17.16
C VAL A 138 18.47 -11.35 -17.11
N GLY A 139 18.13 -12.25 -16.17
CA GLY A 139 18.75 -13.58 -16.06
C GLY A 139 20.19 -13.58 -15.53
N ALA A 140 20.64 -12.49 -14.89
CA ALA A 140 22.01 -12.35 -14.38
C ALA A 140 22.19 -13.07 -13.03
N ASN A 141 22.14 -14.41 -13.04
CA ASN A 141 22.10 -15.25 -11.83
C ASN A 141 23.33 -15.11 -10.92
N GLN A 142 24.55 -14.97 -11.48
CA GLN A 142 25.76 -14.78 -10.67
C GLN A 142 25.77 -13.41 -9.96
N PRO A 143 25.58 -12.27 -10.66
CA PRO A 143 25.41 -10.98 -10.01
C PRO A 143 24.25 -10.94 -9.02
N LEU A 144 23.11 -11.55 -9.37
CA LEU A 144 21.93 -11.67 -8.52
C LEU A 144 22.28 -12.29 -7.16
N GLY A 145 22.95 -13.45 -7.18
CA GLY A 145 23.36 -14.14 -5.95
C GLY A 145 24.28 -13.28 -5.07
N ARG A 146 25.24 -12.56 -5.67
CA ARG A 146 26.14 -11.66 -4.94
C ARG A 146 25.40 -10.50 -4.29
N VAL A 147 24.49 -9.83 -5.01
CA VAL A 147 23.71 -8.71 -4.48
C VAL A 147 22.79 -9.18 -3.35
N VAL A 148 22.13 -10.32 -3.51
CA VAL A 148 21.26 -10.91 -2.47
C VAL A 148 22.06 -11.20 -1.20
N LEU A 149 23.24 -11.82 -1.32
CA LEU A 149 24.12 -12.10 -0.18
C LEU A 149 24.63 -10.83 0.50
N ARG A 150 25.02 -9.80 -0.26
CA ARG A 150 25.40 -8.49 0.30
C ARG A 150 24.22 -7.85 1.03
N ALA A 151 23.04 -7.85 0.44
CA ALA A 151 21.84 -7.28 1.03
C ALA A 151 21.47 -7.96 2.36
N ALA A 152 21.62 -9.30 2.44
CA ALA A 152 21.42 -10.06 3.66
C ALA A 152 22.41 -9.71 4.79
N THR A 153 23.55 -9.07 4.47
CA THR A 153 24.56 -8.67 5.47
C THR A 153 24.41 -7.24 6.00
N LEU A 154 23.43 -6.48 5.51
CA LEU A 154 23.21 -5.09 5.93
C LEU A 154 22.61 -5.02 7.35
N ASP A 155 22.98 -3.96 8.08
CA ASP A 155 22.57 -3.69 9.47
C ASP A 155 22.14 -2.21 9.59
N PRO A 156 20.99 -1.88 10.20
CA PRO A 156 19.92 -2.78 10.66
C PRO A 156 19.17 -3.43 9.49
N PRO A 157 18.56 -4.61 9.69
CA PRO A 157 17.67 -5.18 8.68
C PRO A 157 16.52 -4.20 8.44
N TYR A 158 16.31 -3.89 7.17
CA TYR A 158 15.24 -3.00 6.72
C TYR A 158 13.85 -3.48 7.16
N GLY A 159 12.83 -2.63 6.99
CA GLY A 159 11.45 -2.95 7.35
C GLY A 159 10.98 -4.31 6.82
N VAL A 160 9.99 -4.90 7.50
CA VAL A 160 9.59 -6.30 7.33
C VAL A 160 9.31 -6.73 5.88
N SER A 161 8.72 -5.85 5.06
CA SER A 161 8.47 -6.13 3.63
C SER A 161 9.75 -6.47 2.87
N HIS A 162 10.89 -5.84 3.22
CA HIS A 162 12.18 -6.13 2.60
C HIS A 162 12.75 -7.47 3.05
N ILE A 163 12.59 -7.83 4.33
CA ILE A 163 13.03 -9.13 4.85
C ILE A 163 12.27 -10.26 4.14
N ALA A 164 10.94 -10.13 4.01
CA ALA A 164 10.11 -11.10 3.31
C ALA A 164 10.54 -11.30 1.86
N TRP A 165 10.78 -10.19 1.17
CA TRP A 165 11.21 -10.21 -0.21
C TRP A 165 12.63 -10.79 -0.39
N LEU A 166 13.59 -10.45 0.49
CA LEU A 166 14.95 -11.01 0.45
C LEU A 166 14.95 -12.52 0.64
N VAL A 167 14.16 -13.02 1.60
CA VAL A 167 14.00 -14.46 1.82
C VAL A 167 13.45 -15.16 0.58
N GLY A 168 12.47 -14.55 -0.11
CA GLY A 168 11.96 -15.03 -1.39
C GLY A 168 13.07 -15.13 -2.46
N ALA A 169 13.87 -14.07 -2.62
CA ALA A 169 14.99 -14.05 -3.56
C ALA A 169 16.06 -15.09 -3.21
N MET A 170 16.37 -15.28 -1.92
CA MET A 170 17.36 -16.26 -1.44
C MET A 170 16.95 -17.72 -1.69
N ARG A 171 15.64 -18.01 -1.62
CA ARG A 171 15.08 -19.33 -1.93
C ARG A 171 15.24 -19.67 -3.41
N GLU A 172 14.97 -18.71 -4.27
CA GLU A 172 15.06 -18.90 -5.72
C GLU A 172 16.49 -19.16 -6.19
N ILE A 173 17.49 -18.56 -5.54
CA ILE A 173 18.91 -18.81 -5.82
C ILE A 173 19.48 -20.04 -5.10
N GLY A 174 18.67 -20.75 -4.28
CA GLY A 174 19.07 -21.99 -3.61
C GLY A 174 20.08 -21.83 -2.47
N THR A 175 19.98 -20.74 -1.69
CA THR A 175 20.96 -20.41 -0.63
C THR A 175 20.52 -20.75 0.79
N GLU A 176 20.11 -22.01 1.03
CA GLU A 176 19.50 -22.44 2.31
C GLU A 176 20.30 -22.13 3.58
N GLU A 177 21.63 -22.33 3.58
CA GLU A 177 22.48 -21.99 4.75
C GLU A 177 22.45 -20.48 5.07
N HIS A 178 22.42 -19.64 4.03
CA HIS A 178 22.39 -18.20 4.19
C HIS A 178 21.01 -17.72 4.66
N ILE A 179 19.94 -18.41 4.25
CA ILE A 179 18.57 -18.12 4.73
C ILE A 179 18.51 -18.27 6.25
N GLY A 180 19.10 -19.33 6.82
CA GLY A 180 19.13 -19.53 8.27
C GLY A 180 19.85 -18.40 9.02
N ARG A 181 21.03 -18.00 8.56
CA ARG A 181 21.80 -16.88 9.17
C ARG A 181 21.09 -15.54 9.01
N PHE A 182 20.46 -15.30 7.86
CA PHE A 182 19.68 -14.09 7.62
C PHE A 182 18.43 -14.04 8.49
N ALA A 183 17.72 -15.16 8.62
CA ALA A 183 16.56 -15.31 9.49
C ALA A 183 16.91 -15.01 10.95
N GLN A 184 18.06 -15.52 11.44
CA GLN A 184 18.54 -15.23 12.78
C GLN A 184 18.80 -13.73 12.99
N ARG A 185 19.47 -13.08 12.03
CA ARG A 185 19.72 -11.63 12.08
C ARG A 185 18.43 -10.82 12.03
N ALA A 186 17.50 -11.19 11.15
CA ALA A 186 16.18 -10.57 11.08
C ALA A 186 15.43 -10.72 12.42
N ALA A 187 15.47 -11.90 13.04
CA ALA A 187 14.85 -12.14 14.34
C ALA A 187 15.45 -11.28 15.47
N ILE A 188 16.75 -10.97 15.40
CA ILE A 188 17.46 -10.15 16.40
C ILE A 188 17.33 -8.65 16.15
N GLY A 189 17.34 -8.22 14.88
CA GLY A 189 17.51 -6.82 14.51
C GLY A 189 16.30 -6.16 13.86
N ALA A 190 15.26 -6.90 13.49
CA ALA A 190 14.10 -6.30 12.82
C ALA A 190 13.45 -5.21 13.70
N PRO A 191 13.14 -4.04 13.13
CA PRO A 191 12.38 -3.01 13.83
C PRO A 191 10.98 -3.52 14.14
N LEU A 192 10.49 -3.20 15.34
CA LEU A 192 9.16 -3.57 15.85
C LEU A 192 8.31 -2.31 16.00
N ASP A 193 8.26 -1.48 14.96
CA ASP A 193 7.49 -0.24 14.87
C ASP A 193 6.00 -0.47 14.56
N SER A 194 5.64 -1.69 14.14
CA SER A 194 4.26 -2.07 13.85
C SER A 194 4.02 -3.54 14.17
N ALA A 195 2.95 -3.82 14.92
CA ALA A 195 2.52 -5.19 15.21
C ALA A 195 2.13 -5.97 13.94
N SER A 196 1.58 -5.31 12.92
CA SER A 196 1.31 -5.94 11.61
C SER A 196 2.62 -6.39 10.95
N GLY A 197 3.66 -5.54 10.96
CA GLY A 197 4.99 -5.89 10.49
C GLY A 197 5.53 -7.09 11.25
N ALA A 198 5.48 -7.06 12.58
CA ALA A 198 5.90 -8.20 13.40
C ALA A 198 5.14 -9.50 13.03
N ALA A 199 3.83 -9.44 12.83
CA ALA A 199 3.04 -10.59 12.42
C ALA A 199 3.52 -11.20 11.09
N HIS A 200 3.78 -10.35 10.10
CA HIS A 200 4.27 -10.77 8.78
C HIS A 200 5.66 -11.41 8.87
N LEU A 201 6.58 -10.85 9.65
CA LEU A 201 7.92 -11.42 9.80
C LEU A 201 7.88 -12.77 10.54
N LEU A 202 7.07 -12.90 11.59
CA LEU A 202 6.92 -14.16 12.31
C LEU A 202 6.38 -15.26 11.39
N SER A 203 5.36 -14.95 10.59
CA SER A 203 4.81 -15.87 9.59
C SER A 203 5.86 -16.29 8.56
N LEU A 204 6.66 -15.33 8.05
CA LEU A 204 7.76 -15.61 7.13
C LEU A 204 8.79 -16.56 7.75
N LEU A 205 9.27 -16.29 8.97
CA LEU A 205 10.26 -17.12 9.66
C LEU A 205 9.77 -18.57 9.84
N ARG A 206 8.47 -18.74 10.12
CA ARG A 206 7.83 -20.07 10.18
C ARG A 206 7.73 -20.73 8.81
N GLN A 207 7.31 -20.00 7.78
CA GLN A 207 7.21 -20.52 6.41
C GLN A 207 8.56 -20.99 5.86
N ILE A 208 9.67 -20.43 6.36
CA ILE A 208 11.03 -20.85 6.00
C ILE A 208 11.64 -21.90 6.91
N GLY A 209 10.88 -22.43 7.87
CA GLY A 209 11.36 -23.46 8.79
C GLY A 209 12.43 -22.97 9.75
N ALA A 210 12.62 -21.66 9.90
CA ALA A 210 13.60 -21.07 10.82
C ALA A 210 13.02 -21.04 12.24
N SER A 211 12.71 -22.21 12.81
CA SER A 211 11.94 -22.35 14.05
C SER A 211 12.59 -21.63 15.24
N GLU A 212 13.89 -21.77 15.45
CA GLU A 212 14.59 -21.08 16.55
C GLU A 212 14.54 -19.56 16.41
N SER A 213 14.65 -19.06 15.17
CA SER A 213 14.56 -17.63 14.87
C SER A 213 13.13 -17.12 15.05
N ALA A 214 12.13 -17.90 14.65
CA ALA A 214 10.73 -17.59 14.88
C ALA A 214 10.40 -17.54 16.38
N ASP A 215 10.91 -18.48 17.18
CA ASP A 215 10.70 -18.50 18.64
C ASP A 215 11.36 -17.30 19.32
N LEU A 216 12.59 -16.96 18.93
CA LEU A 216 13.27 -15.77 19.41
C LEU A 216 12.51 -14.50 19.03
N PHE A 217 12.08 -14.40 17.78
CA PHE A 217 11.37 -13.24 17.28
C PHE A 217 9.99 -13.10 17.92
N ALA A 218 9.26 -14.19 18.15
CA ALA A 218 7.97 -14.18 18.84
C ALA A 218 8.11 -13.59 20.26
N ARG A 219 9.17 -13.96 20.99
CA ARG A 219 9.47 -13.39 22.31
C ARG A 219 9.64 -11.88 22.25
N ARG A 220 10.46 -11.38 21.33
CA ARG A 220 10.67 -9.94 21.13
C ARG A 220 9.41 -9.23 20.66
N ALA A 221 8.69 -9.81 19.69
CA ALA A 221 7.48 -9.22 19.14
C ALA A 221 6.40 -9.01 20.22
N ALA A 222 6.22 -9.98 21.13
CA ALA A 222 5.25 -9.84 22.21
C ALA A 222 5.64 -8.75 23.24
N THR A 223 6.93 -8.52 23.47
CA THR A 223 7.42 -7.52 24.44
C THR A 223 7.57 -6.12 23.87
N GLU A 224 8.03 -6.01 22.62
CA GLU A 224 8.49 -4.75 22.03
C GLU A 224 7.51 -4.17 21.01
N SER A 225 6.63 -4.97 20.40
CA SER A 225 5.69 -4.43 19.41
C SER A 225 4.67 -3.49 20.06
N PRO A 226 4.23 -2.44 19.35
CA PRO A 226 3.14 -1.57 19.78
C PRO A 226 1.83 -2.35 19.87
N ALA A 227 1.05 -2.09 20.92
CA ALA A 227 -0.21 -2.78 21.19
C ALA A 227 -1.44 -1.88 21.00
N GLU A 228 -1.24 -0.62 20.59
CA GLU A 228 -2.30 0.39 20.45
C GLU A 228 -3.17 0.17 19.22
N SER A 229 -2.58 -0.31 18.11
CA SER A 229 -3.29 -0.54 16.85
C SER A 229 -4.14 -1.81 16.94
N VAL A 230 -5.46 -1.66 16.97
CA VAL A 230 -6.40 -2.80 17.06
C VAL A 230 -6.24 -3.82 15.92
N TYR A 231 -6.00 -3.37 14.69
CA TYR A 231 -5.78 -4.25 13.54
C TYR A 231 -4.41 -4.93 13.59
N GLY A 232 -3.35 -4.16 13.85
CA GLY A 232 -1.99 -4.72 13.97
C GLY A 232 -1.88 -5.72 15.13
N ALA A 233 -2.53 -5.43 16.25
CA ALA A 233 -2.61 -6.33 17.39
C ALA A 233 -3.32 -7.65 17.04
N ALA A 234 -4.45 -7.58 16.32
CA ALA A 234 -5.17 -8.77 15.88
C ALA A 234 -4.29 -9.65 14.96
N GLU A 235 -3.57 -9.05 14.01
CA GLU A 235 -2.66 -9.80 13.13
C GLU A 235 -1.54 -10.50 13.92
N LEU A 236 -0.91 -9.81 14.86
CA LEU A 236 0.17 -10.39 15.66
C LEU A 236 -0.32 -11.51 16.59
N LEU A 237 -1.50 -11.37 17.20
CA LEU A 237 -2.10 -12.44 18.00
C LEU A 237 -2.35 -13.71 17.18
N LYS A 238 -2.86 -13.56 15.94
CA LYS A 238 -3.04 -14.69 15.02
C LYS A 238 -1.70 -15.33 14.65
N ALA A 239 -0.69 -14.51 14.35
CA ALA A 239 0.64 -15.01 14.02
C ALA A 239 1.29 -15.76 15.21
N LEU A 240 1.15 -15.26 16.44
CA LEU A 240 1.64 -15.92 17.65
C LEU A 240 0.91 -17.24 17.91
N SER A 241 -0.40 -17.27 17.68
CA SER A 241 -1.22 -18.49 17.81
C SER A 241 -0.79 -19.56 16.79
N VAL A 242 -0.64 -19.19 15.52
CA VAL A 242 -0.16 -20.08 14.46
C VAL A 242 1.28 -20.55 14.73
N ALA A 243 2.09 -19.71 15.39
CA ALA A 243 3.44 -20.05 15.79
C ALA A 243 3.52 -20.91 17.07
N ASP A 244 2.40 -21.31 17.67
CA ASP A 244 2.33 -22.06 18.94
C ASP A 244 3.12 -21.41 20.08
N ALA A 245 3.16 -20.06 20.09
CA ALA A 245 3.93 -19.26 21.02
C ALA A 245 3.08 -18.86 22.24
N ALA A 246 2.60 -19.85 23.01
CA ALA A 246 1.55 -19.66 24.02
C ALA A 246 1.86 -18.56 25.06
N ASP A 247 3.07 -18.54 25.63
CA ASP A 247 3.46 -17.52 26.62
C ASP A 247 3.51 -16.11 26.00
N GLN A 248 3.97 -16.02 24.75
CA GLN A 248 4.06 -14.76 24.02
C GLN A 248 2.68 -14.25 23.61
N LEU A 249 1.79 -15.17 23.22
CA LEU A 249 0.39 -14.88 22.94
C LEU A 249 -0.29 -14.35 24.19
N GLU A 250 -0.13 -15.01 25.34
CA GLU A 250 -0.72 -14.58 26.61
C GLU A 250 -0.21 -13.19 27.03
N LEU A 251 1.10 -12.97 26.93
CA LEU A 251 1.70 -11.66 27.21
C LEU A 251 1.14 -10.56 26.31
N PHE A 252 1.13 -10.78 25.00
CA PHE A 252 0.67 -9.77 24.05
C PHE A 252 -0.87 -9.57 24.12
N ALA A 253 -1.64 -10.62 24.38
CA ALA A 253 -3.08 -10.53 24.64
C ALA A 253 -3.36 -9.66 25.87
N CYS A 254 -2.63 -9.86 26.96
CA CYS A 254 -2.73 -9.01 28.16
C CYS A 254 -2.43 -7.54 27.84
N ARG A 255 -1.32 -7.26 27.15
CA ARG A 255 -0.95 -5.89 26.75
C ARG A 255 -2.00 -5.25 25.85
N THR A 256 -2.42 -5.91 24.77
CA THR A 256 -3.42 -5.38 23.84
C THR A 256 -4.76 -5.12 24.53
N SER A 257 -5.19 -5.99 25.44
CA SER A 257 -6.43 -5.77 26.21
C SER A 257 -6.39 -4.53 27.13
N ASN A 258 -5.20 -4.02 27.46
CA ASN A 258 -4.99 -2.84 28.31
C ASN A 258 -4.58 -1.58 27.54
N GLU A 259 -3.81 -1.73 26.45
CA GLU A 259 -3.16 -0.64 25.72
C GLU A 259 -3.89 -0.26 24.43
N ALA A 260 -4.73 -1.15 23.87
CA ALA A 260 -5.40 -0.88 22.59
C ALA A 260 -6.19 0.43 22.59
N ALA A 261 -6.00 1.23 21.54
CA ALA A 261 -6.73 2.46 21.28
C ALA A 261 -8.09 2.13 20.64
N LEU A 262 -9.18 2.37 21.36
CA LEU A 262 -10.53 1.97 20.94
C LEU A 262 -11.22 3.05 20.10
N THR A 263 -10.49 3.63 19.14
CA THR A 263 -10.97 4.76 18.30
C THR A 263 -11.77 4.31 17.09
N VAL A 264 -11.71 3.02 16.74
CA VAL A 264 -12.42 2.44 15.60
C VAL A 264 -13.21 1.23 16.09
N ALA A 265 -14.53 1.28 15.94
CA ALA A 265 -15.44 0.25 16.46
C ALA A 265 -15.26 -1.09 15.75
N ASP A 266 -15.09 -1.09 14.41
CA ASP A 266 -14.87 -2.33 13.65
C ASP A 266 -13.54 -3.00 14.02
N GLY A 267 -12.47 -2.22 14.14
CA GLY A 267 -11.17 -2.73 14.56
C GLY A 267 -11.19 -3.27 15.99
N THR A 268 -11.91 -2.61 16.89
CA THR A 268 -12.15 -3.11 18.26
C THR A 268 -12.90 -4.45 18.23
N ALA A 269 -13.94 -4.56 17.41
CA ALA A 269 -14.69 -5.79 17.22
C ALA A 269 -13.82 -6.93 16.69
N GLN A 270 -12.96 -6.64 15.71
CA GLN A 270 -12.01 -7.60 15.15
C GLN A 270 -11.00 -8.08 16.20
N LEU A 271 -10.48 -7.19 17.04
CA LEU A 271 -9.54 -7.56 18.09
C LEU A 271 -10.20 -8.45 19.16
N ILE A 272 -11.43 -8.13 19.59
CA ILE A 272 -12.21 -8.96 20.53
C ILE A 272 -12.43 -10.37 19.97
N ARG A 273 -12.89 -10.48 18.72
CA ARG A 273 -13.07 -11.77 18.04
C ARG A 273 -11.76 -12.53 17.95
N THR A 274 -10.68 -11.85 17.59
CA THR A 274 -9.36 -12.47 17.46
C THR A 274 -8.87 -13.02 18.80
N LEU A 275 -8.97 -12.26 19.89
CA LEU A 275 -8.62 -12.74 21.23
C LEU A 275 -9.42 -13.99 21.60
N HIS A 276 -10.71 -14.04 21.24
CA HIS A 276 -11.53 -15.23 21.46
C HIS A 276 -11.12 -16.42 20.57
N GLU A 277 -10.89 -16.19 19.27
CA GLU A 277 -10.45 -17.18 18.28
C GLU A 277 -9.13 -17.84 18.70
N VAL A 278 -8.19 -17.07 19.24
CA VAL A 278 -6.88 -17.58 19.69
C VAL A 278 -6.89 -18.15 21.11
N GLY A 279 -8.06 -18.26 21.75
CA GLY A 279 -8.23 -18.85 23.08
C GLY A 279 -7.93 -17.92 24.26
N ALA A 280 -7.58 -16.66 24.02
CA ALA A 280 -7.34 -15.62 25.03
C ALA A 280 -8.68 -15.03 25.57
N THR A 281 -9.56 -15.91 26.06
CA THR A 281 -10.95 -15.58 26.42
C THR A 281 -11.06 -14.55 27.55
N THR A 282 -10.19 -14.60 28.55
CA THR A 282 -10.12 -13.60 29.64
C THR A 282 -9.81 -12.21 29.10
N HIS A 283 -8.85 -12.11 28.18
CA HIS A 283 -8.45 -10.84 27.56
C HIS A 283 -9.51 -10.32 26.59
N ALA A 284 -10.20 -11.21 25.88
CA ALA A 284 -11.37 -10.85 25.06
C ALA A 284 -12.47 -10.21 25.92
N HIS A 285 -12.78 -10.78 27.09
CA HIS A 285 -13.75 -10.21 28.04
C HIS A 285 -13.27 -8.89 28.64
N ALA A 286 -11.99 -8.77 29.01
CA ALA A 286 -11.42 -7.53 29.53
C ALA A 286 -11.49 -6.39 28.51
N LEU A 287 -11.19 -6.69 27.24
CA LEU A 287 -11.30 -5.72 26.15
C LEU A 287 -12.76 -5.39 25.83
N ALA A 288 -13.66 -6.37 25.80
CA ALA A 288 -15.10 -6.16 25.60
C ALA A 288 -15.70 -5.28 26.71
N ARG A 289 -15.26 -5.49 27.96
CA ARG A 289 -15.58 -4.59 29.08
C ARG A 289 -15.15 -3.18 28.75
N ARG A 290 -13.85 -2.91 28.49
CA ARG A 290 -13.37 -1.56 28.15
C ARG A 290 -14.13 -0.93 26.98
N ALA A 291 -14.37 -1.70 25.92
CA ALA A 291 -15.07 -1.24 24.73
C ALA A 291 -16.49 -0.70 25.01
N ALA A 292 -17.18 -1.28 26.00
CA ALA A 292 -18.52 -0.82 26.38
C ALA A 292 -18.55 0.64 26.88
N TRP A 293 -17.45 1.18 27.42
CA TRP A 293 -17.36 2.57 27.90
C TRP A 293 -16.46 3.47 27.04
N ASP A 294 -15.39 2.92 26.48
CA ASP A 294 -14.32 3.75 25.91
C ASP A 294 -14.33 3.79 24.37
N THR A 295 -15.03 2.87 23.70
CA THR A 295 -15.00 2.84 22.24
C THR A 295 -15.67 4.07 21.62
N GLU A 296 -15.00 4.70 20.66
CA GLU A 296 -15.56 5.72 19.80
C GLU A 296 -16.33 5.08 18.64
N PHE A 297 -17.44 5.71 18.23
CA PHE A 297 -18.25 5.23 17.11
C PHE A 297 -17.90 6.03 15.84
N ASP A 298 -17.01 5.49 15.03
CA ASP A 298 -16.58 6.07 13.76
C ASP A 298 -17.56 5.79 12.62
N SER A 299 -18.22 4.62 12.65
CA SER A 299 -19.17 4.19 11.63
C SER A 299 -20.33 3.36 12.19
N THR A 300 -21.49 3.42 11.53
CA THR A 300 -22.66 2.65 12.00
C THR A 300 -22.44 1.15 11.82
N TYR A 301 -21.77 0.76 10.73
CA TYR A 301 -21.38 -0.63 10.47
C TYR A 301 -20.40 -1.15 11.52
N GLY A 302 -19.33 -0.41 11.82
CA GLY A 302 -18.35 -0.82 12.84
C GLY A 302 -18.99 -0.97 14.22
N THR A 303 -19.94 -0.10 14.56
CA THR A 303 -20.71 -0.21 15.81
C THR A 303 -21.54 -1.50 15.84
N ALA A 304 -22.19 -1.87 14.73
CA ALA A 304 -22.92 -3.14 14.63
C ALA A 304 -21.99 -4.35 14.80
N GLN A 305 -20.80 -4.29 14.20
CA GLN A 305 -19.78 -5.34 14.32
C GLN A 305 -19.30 -5.50 15.77
N LEU A 306 -19.17 -4.40 16.51
CA LEU A 306 -18.77 -4.44 17.91
C LEU A 306 -19.83 -5.09 18.80
N VAL A 307 -21.10 -4.74 18.62
CA VAL A 307 -22.22 -5.39 19.34
C VAL A 307 -22.22 -6.89 19.07
N ASN A 308 -22.08 -7.30 17.81
CA ASN A 308 -22.03 -8.72 17.44
C ASN A 308 -20.79 -9.43 18.02
N ALA A 309 -19.63 -8.77 18.04
CA ALA A 309 -18.42 -9.34 18.64
C ALA A 309 -18.58 -9.58 20.14
N MET A 310 -19.18 -8.63 20.87
CA MET A 310 -19.45 -8.79 22.30
C MET A 310 -20.42 -9.95 22.59
N GLU A 311 -21.45 -10.11 21.76
CA GLU A 311 -22.37 -11.25 21.84
C GLU A 311 -21.64 -12.58 21.61
N GLN A 312 -20.83 -12.66 20.55
CA GLN A 312 -20.08 -13.87 20.19
C GLN A 312 -19.13 -14.34 21.28
N VAL A 313 -18.46 -13.41 21.97
CA VAL A 313 -17.51 -13.77 23.05
C VAL A 313 -18.18 -14.00 24.39
N GLY A 314 -19.51 -13.86 24.49
CA GLY A 314 -20.24 -14.06 25.75
C GLY A 314 -20.20 -12.87 26.71
N ALA A 315 -19.79 -11.68 26.25
CA ALA A 315 -19.69 -10.46 27.06
C ALA A 315 -21.06 -9.75 27.27
N GLY A 316 -22.12 -10.54 27.45
CA GLY A 316 -23.51 -10.08 27.51
C GLY A 316 -23.81 -9.07 28.61
N GLU A 317 -23.09 -9.16 29.74
CA GLU A 317 -23.23 -8.22 30.87
C GLU A 317 -22.93 -6.76 30.50
N TYR A 318 -22.09 -6.53 29.48
CA TYR A 318 -21.67 -5.19 29.05
C TYR A 318 -22.43 -4.70 27.81
N ILE A 319 -23.14 -5.60 27.10
CA ILE A 319 -23.88 -5.26 25.88
C ILE A 319 -24.94 -4.20 26.14
N GLY A 320 -25.60 -4.21 27.29
CA GLY A 320 -26.62 -3.21 27.62
C GLY A 320 -26.08 -1.78 27.61
N GLU A 321 -24.87 -1.58 28.13
CA GLU A 321 -24.22 -0.26 28.18
C GLU A 321 -23.73 0.17 26.79
N LEU A 322 -23.08 -0.74 26.04
CA LEU A 322 -22.70 -0.47 24.67
C LEU A 322 -23.92 -0.13 23.81
N ALA A 323 -24.99 -0.92 23.92
CA ALA A 323 -26.24 -0.72 23.18
C ALA A 323 -26.86 0.64 23.49
N ARG A 324 -26.82 1.08 24.76
CA ARG A 324 -27.35 2.37 25.19
C ARG A 324 -26.57 3.52 24.55
N ARG A 325 -25.24 3.43 24.56
CA ARG A 325 -24.36 4.41 23.91
C ARG A 325 -24.55 4.39 22.39
N ALA A 326 -24.50 3.23 21.75
CA ALA A 326 -24.70 3.07 20.32
C ALA A 326 -26.05 3.64 19.85
N ALA A 327 -27.14 3.33 20.55
CA ALA A 327 -28.47 3.82 20.18
C ALA A 327 -28.58 5.35 20.17
N THR A 328 -27.75 6.05 20.94
CA THR A 328 -27.79 7.52 21.09
C THR A 328 -26.65 8.25 20.38
N GLN A 329 -25.48 7.62 20.26
CA GLN A 329 -24.23 8.24 19.82
C GLN A 329 -23.69 7.67 18.51
N ALA A 330 -24.11 6.47 18.09
CA ALA A 330 -23.62 5.92 16.82
C ALA A 330 -23.92 6.90 15.68
N PRO A 331 -22.97 7.10 14.75
CA PRO A 331 -23.19 7.93 13.58
C PRO A 331 -24.26 7.30 12.70
N LEU A 332 -24.80 8.09 11.78
CA LEU A 332 -25.75 7.65 10.77
C LEU A 332 -25.12 7.95 9.41
N ASP A 333 -24.04 7.24 9.09
CA ASP A 333 -23.23 7.50 7.90
C ASP A 333 -23.73 6.73 6.66
N ASN A 334 -24.42 5.61 6.86
CA ASN A 334 -25.01 4.82 5.80
C ASN A 334 -26.20 3.96 6.28
N ALA A 335 -27.18 3.77 5.41
CA ALA A 335 -28.40 3.04 5.73
C ALA A 335 -28.22 1.52 5.90
N ILE A 336 -27.19 0.90 5.29
CA ILE A 336 -26.89 -0.54 5.46
C ILE A 336 -26.37 -0.80 6.88
N GLY A 337 -25.35 -0.05 7.31
CA GLY A 337 -24.82 -0.09 8.66
C GLY A 337 -25.87 0.26 9.71
N SER A 338 -26.80 1.17 9.39
CA SER A 338 -27.97 1.44 10.25
C SER A 338 -28.90 0.23 10.35
N ALA A 339 -29.16 -0.47 9.25
CA ALA A 339 -29.94 -1.70 9.26
C ALA A 339 -29.23 -2.81 10.08
N ASP A 340 -27.92 -2.94 9.93
CA ASP A 340 -27.09 -3.92 10.64
C ASP A 340 -27.05 -3.64 12.14
N LEU A 341 -26.85 -2.38 12.55
CA LEU A 341 -26.86 -2.00 13.96
C LEU A 341 -28.24 -2.22 14.58
N LEU A 342 -29.30 -1.88 13.86
CA LEU A 342 -30.66 -2.12 14.34
C LEU A 342 -30.92 -3.62 14.56
N GLY A 343 -30.48 -4.47 13.63
CA GLY A 343 -30.55 -5.92 13.77
C GLY A 343 -29.71 -6.44 14.94
N ALA A 344 -28.50 -5.91 15.15
CA ALA A 344 -27.63 -6.29 16.26
C ALA A 344 -28.23 -5.92 17.62
N LEU A 345 -28.76 -4.70 17.77
CA LEU A 345 -29.45 -4.27 19.00
C LEU A 345 -30.71 -5.11 19.28
N TRP A 346 -31.42 -5.53 18.23
CA TRP A 346 -32.60 -6.36 18.38
C TRP A 346 -32.26 -7.78 18.86
N ARG A 347 -31.26 -8.41 18.25
CA ARG A 347 -30.84 -9.79 18.59
C ARG A 347 -30.33 -9.91 20.02
N THR A 348 -29.65 -8.87 20.49
CA THR A 348 -29.14 -8.81 21.86
C THR A 348 -30.20 -8.51 22.92
N GLY A 349 -31.48 -8.42 22.54
CA GLY A 349 -32.60 -8.19 23.47
C GLY A 349 -32.77 -6.73 23.89
N ALA A 350 -31.96 -5.80 23.35
CA ALA A 350 -32.03 -4.37 23.64
C ALA A 350 -33.19 -3.68 22.88
N HIS A 351 -34.38 -4.27 22.90
CA HIS A 351 -35.53 -3.87 22.06
C HIS A 351 -35.93 -2.40 22.22
N ALA A 352 -35.93 -1.86 23.45
CA ALA A 352 -36.24 -0.45 23.69
C ALA A 352 -35.20 0.49 23.06
N LEU A 353 -33.91 0.12 23.13
CA LEU A 353 -32.81 0.89 22.53
C LEU A 353 -32.79 0.75 21.00
N ALA A 354 -33.16 -0.42 20.49
CA ALA A 354 -33.39 -0.63 19.06
C ALA A 354 -34.49 0.30 18.53
N GLN A 355 -35.58 0.51 19.29
CA GLN A 355 -36.64 1.46 18.92
C GLN A 355 -36.15 2.91 18.93
N VAL A 356 -35.33 3.30 19.92
CA VAL A 356 -34.70 4.63 19.95
C VAL A 356 -33.81 4.86 18.72
N PHE A 357 -32.96 3.88 18.40
CA PHE A 357 -32.09 3.95 17.23
C PHE A 357 -32.88 3.95 15.92
N ALA A 358 -33.93 3.13 15.81
CA ALA A 358 -34.82 3.07 14.64
C ALA A 358 -35.42 4.45 14.32
N GLY A 359 -35.86 5.20 15.34
CA GLY A 359 -36.36 6.57 15.17
C GLY A 359 -35.29 7.52 14.60
N ARG A 360 -34.07 7.47 15.14
CA ARG A 360 -32.94 8.27 14.64
C ARG A 360 -32.57 7.90 13.20
N ALA A 361 -32.45 6.60 12.89
CA ALA A 361 -32.08 6.11 11.58
C ALA A 361 -33.13 6.46 10.51
N ALA A 362 -34.42 6.26 10.80
CA ALA A 362 -35.50 6.58 9.87
C ALA A 362 -35.56 8.07 9.53
N THR A 363 -35.17 8.94 10.47
CA THR A 363 -35.21 10.40 10.29
C THR A 363 -33.95 10.92 9.57
N ASN A 364 -32.77 10.38 9.90
CA ASN A 364 -31.50 11.03 9.56
C ASN A 364 -30.54 10.17 8.72
N ALA A 365 -30.76 8.85 8.57
CA ALA A 365 -29.83 8.01 7.81
C ALA A 365 -29.78 8.45 6.33
N PRO A 366 -28.60 8.56 5.72
CA PRO A 366 -28.46 8.94 4.32
C PRO A 366 -28.93 7.80 3.43
N LEU A 367 -29.71 8.17 2.42
CA LEU A 367 -30.30 7.26 1.45
C LEU A 367 -29.57 7.49 0.13
N ALA A 368 -28.75 6.52 -0.28
CA ALA A 368 -27.90 6.67 -1.46
C ALA A 368 -28.51 6.03 -2.72
N ASN A 369 -29.28 4.95 -2.55
CA ASN A 369 -29.92 4.20 -3.62
C ASN A 369 -31.07 3.33 -3.05
N ASP A 370 -31.86 2.74 -3.95
CA ASP A 370 -33.01 1.91 -3.63
C ASP A 370 -32.66 0.65 -2.83
N PHE A 371 -31.46 0.08 -3.04
CA PHE A 371 -30.99 -1.07 -2.28
C PHE A 371 -30.76 -0.71 -0.80
N HIS A 372 -30.15 0.44 -0.52
CA HIS A 372 -29.89 0.95 0.82
C HIS A 372 -31.19 1.22 1.58
N VAL A 373 -32.17 1.85 0.90
CA VAL A 373 -33.51 2.09 1.44
C VAL A 373 -34.20 0.77 1.79
N SER A 374 -34.18 -0.19 0.85
CA SER A 374 -34.85 -1.48 1.02
C SER A 374 -34.29 -2.26 2.21
N ARG A 375 -32.96 -2.25 2.40
CA ARG A 375 -32.30 -2.88 3.54
C ARG A 375 -32.73 -2.27 4.87
N LEU A 376 -32.75 -0.94 4.97
CA LEU A 376 -33.19 -0.26 6.18
C LEU A 376 -34.68 -0.48 6.47
N MET A 377 -35.54 -0.45 5.45
CA MET A 377 -36.97 -0.78 5.60
C MET A 377 -37.17 -2.21 6.11
N GLN A 378 -36.40 -3.18 5.60
CA GLN A 378 -36.47 -4.55 6.09
C GLN A 378 -36.08 -4.64 7.58
N ALA A 379 -35.02 -3.96 7.99
CA ALA A 379 -34.61 -3.93 9.40
C ALA A 379 -35.65 -3.25 10.30
N LEU A 380 -36.26 -2.15 9.87
CA LEU A 380 -37.34 -1.48 10.60
C LEU A 380 -38.56 -2.40 10.77
N ARG A 381 -38.90 -3.20 9.76
CA ARG A 381 -39.97 -4.21 9.86
C ARG A 381 -39.63 -5.30 10.87
N LEU A 382 -38.39 -5.79 10.86
CA LEU A 382 -37.94 -6.84 11.79
C LEU A 382 -38.08 -6.43 13.25
N VAL A 383 -37.87 -5.14 13.55
CA VAL A 383 -38.03 -4.61 14.92
C VAL A 383 -39.44 -4.09 15.21
N GLY A 384 -40.38 -4.18 14.27
CA GLY A 384 -41.76 -3.70 14.44
C GLY A 384 -41.91 -2.18 14.45
N ALA A 385 -40.94 -1.43 13.91
CA ALA A 385 -40.92 0.03 13.85
C ALA A 385 -41.77 0.56 12.67
N THR A 386 -43.08 0.29 12.70
CA THR A 386 -43.99 0.60 11.57
C THR A 386 -44.11 2.09 11.29
N GLY A 387 -44.23 2.93 12.32
CA GLY A 387 -44.29 4.39 12.14
C GLY A 387 -43.01 4.98 11.52
N GLN A 388 -41.85 4.34 11.77
CA GLN A 388 -40.57 4.73 11.19
C GLN A 388 -40.47 4.36 9.70
N ILE A 389 -41.18 3.32 9.25
CA ILE A 389 -41.28 2.98 7.82
C ILE A 389 -42.00 4.09 7.07
N ASP A 390 -43.05 4.69 7.64
CA ASP A 390 -43.76 5.81 7.02
C ASP A 390 -42.86 7.04 6.89
N ILE A 391 -42.09 7.35 7.95
CA ILE A 391 -41.08 8.43 7.92
C ILE A 391 -40.06 8.19 6.81
N LEU A 392 -39.52 6.97 6.72
CA LEU A 392 -38.52 6.63 5.71
C LEU A 392 -39.09 6.68 4.29
N THR A 393 -40.32 6.20 4.10
CA THR A 393 -41.03 6.23 2.80
C THR A 393 -41.20 7.67 2.30
N ASN A 394 -41.52 8.60 3.20
CA ASN A 394 -41.67 10.02 2.86
C ASN A 394 -40.34 10.72 2.51
N ARG A 395 -39.18 10.11 2.80
CA ARG A 395 -37.85 10.66 2.51
C ARG A 395 -37.25 10.19 1.18
N VAL A 396 -37.79 9.15 0.54
CA VAL A 396 -37.24 8.58 -0.70
C VAL A 396 -37.53 9.53 -1.88
N PRO A 397 -36.51 10.03 -2.61
CA PRO A 397 -36.71 10.85 -3.80
C PRO A 397 -37.53 10.13 -4.87
N PRO A 398 -38.42 10.85 -5.57
CA PRO A 398 -39.20 10.26 -6.66
C PRO A 398 -38.37 9.74 -7.84
N THR A 399 -37.15 10.27 -8.01
CA THR A 399 -36.25 10.12 -9.17
C THR A 399 -35.37 8.86 -9.18
N TRP A 400 -35.20 8.17 -8.05
CA TRP A 400 -34.45 6.90 -8.02
C TRP A 400 -35.15 5.74 -8.73
N ARG A 401 -36.29 6.02 -9.38
CA ARG A 401 -37.03 5.08 -10.22
C ARG A 401 -36.48 4.91 -11.65
N THR A 402 -35.51 5.69 -12.15
CA THR A 402 -34.99 5.57 -13.54
C THR A 402 -33.59 6.21 -13.78
N ASP A 403 -32.56 5.37 -14.00
CA ASP A 403 -31.28 5.45 -14.76
C ASP A 403 -30.26 6.64 -14.72
N LEU A 404 -28.96 6.28 -14.84
CA LEU A 404 -27.75 7.16 -14.76
C LEU A 404 -26.67 6.90 -15.85
N PHE A 405 -26.28 7.98 -16.57
CA PHE A 405 -25.03 8.35 -17.30
C PHE A 405 -24.61 7.79 -18.69
N PRO A 406 -24.07 8.69 -19.55
CA PRO A 406 -22.78 8.55 -20.29
C PRO A 406 -21.90 9.82 -20.15
N SER A 407 -20.65 10.00 -20.61
CA SER A 407 -19.42 9.22 -20.95
C SER A 407 -18.36 10.29 -21.31
N SER A 408 -17.07 10.08 -21.02
CA SER A 408 -15.96 10.99 -21.39
C SER A 408 -15.22 10.55 -22.67
N VAL A 409 -14.67 11.54 -23.38
CA VAL A 409 -14.11 11.52 -24.75
C VAL A 409 -12.69 10.93 -24.83
N GLU A 410 -12.40 10.20 -25.92
CA GLU A 410 -11.10 9.60 -26.29
C GLU A 410 -10.09 10.61 -26.90
N VAL A 411 -8.79 10.40 -26.63
CA VAL A 411 -7.65 11.11 -27.25
C VAL A 411 -6.89 10.14 -28.18
N SER A 412 -6.58 10.59 -29.40
CA SER A 412 -5.84 9.84 -30.43
C SER A 412 -4.34 9.62 -30.13
N PRO A 413 -3.71 8.56 -30.68
CA PRO A 413 -2.32 8.19 -30.36
C PRO A 413 -1.27 9.10 -31.04
N PRO A 414 -0.06 9.25 -30.46
CA PRO A 414 1.00 10.11 -31.01
C PRO A 414 1.79 9.45 -32.16
N SER A 415 2.40 10.29 -33.02
CA SER A 415 3.29 9.91 -34.13
C SER A 415 4.65 9.38 -33.65
N ARG A 416 5.24 8.42 -34.39
CA ARG A 416 6.45 7.65 -34.04
C ARG A 416 7.67 8.49 -33.60
N TYR A 417 7.90 9.67 -34.19
CA TYR A 417 9.07 10.52 -33.89
C TYR A 417 8.77 11.70 -32.95
N GLY A 418 7.56 11.74 -32.39
CA GLY A 418 7.10 12.82 -31.52
C GLY A 418 6.58 14.03 -32.29
N ARG A 419 6.46 15.15 -31.59
CA ARG A 419 6.00 16.44 -32.12
C ARG A 419 7.12 17.48 -32.13
N THR A 420 7.03 18.43 -33.04
CA THR A 420 7.81 19.67 -32.96
C THR A 420 7.22 20.57 -31.87
N PRO A 421 7.98 21.56 -31.35
CA PRO A 421 7.43 22.59 -30.47
C PRO A 421 6.23 23.35 -31.07
N GLU A 422 6.09 23.34 -32.40
CA GLU A 422 4.99 23.93 -33.17
C GLU A 422 3.72 23.06 -33.20
N GLY A 423 3.73 21.88 -32.56
CA GLY A 423 2.60 20.94 -32.53
C GLY A 423 2.47 20.05 -33.76
N GLY A 424 3.34 20.22 -34.76
CA GLY A 424 3.44 19.36 -35.95
C GLY A 424 4.13 18.02 -35.65
N GLN A 425 4.05 17.07 -36.59
CA GLN A 425 4.82 15.82 -36.47
C GLN A 425 6.32 16.12 -36.63
N SER A 426 7.14 15.56 -35.75
CA SER A 426 8.60 15.69 -35.84
C SER A 426 9.13 14.92 -37.04
N ALA A 427 10.10 15.50 -37.76
CA ALA A 427 10.84 14.79 -38.80
C ALA A 427 11.65 13.63 -38.18
N PRO A 428 11.94 12.56 -38.93
CA PRO A 428 12.85 11.51 -38.45
C PRO A 428 14.19 12.10 -38.02
N TRP A 429 14.64 11.75 -36.83
CA TRP A 429 15.93 12.16 -36.26
C TRP A 429 16.63 10.95 -35.65
N GLY A 430 17.97 10.99 -35.60
CA GLY A 430 18.82 9.92 -35.09
C GLY A 430 19.82 10.42 -34.04
N TRP A 431 20.70 9.53 -33.60
CA TRP A 431 21.69 9.82 -32.54
C TRP A 431 22.63 10.99 -32.85
N GLN A 432 22.98 11.15 -34.13
CA GLN A 432 23.87 12.23 -34.61
C GLN A 432 23.21 13.61 -34.50
N ASP A 433 21.89 13.69 -34.39
CA ASP A 433 21.13 14.94 -34.30
C ASP A 433 20.95 15.46 -32.87
N LEU A 434 21.55 14.75 -31.89
CA LEU A 434 21.47 15.02 -30.45
C LEU A 434 22.72 15.75 -29.91
N GLU A 435 23.31 16.65 -30.67
CA GLU A 435 24.37 17.55 -30.16
C GLU A 435 23.81 18.63 -29.22
#